data_AF-A0A2K3PR32-F1
#
_entry.id   AF-A0A2K3PR32-F1
#
_cell.length_a   1.000
_cell.length_b   1.000
_cell.length_c   1.000
_cell.angle_alpha   90.00
_cell.angle_beta   90.00
_cell.angle_gamma   90.00
#
_symmetry.space_group_name_H-M   'P 1'
#
loop_
_entity.id
_entity.type
_entity.pdbx_description
1 polymer ?
#
loop_
_entity_poly.entity_id
_entity_poly.type
_entity_poly.pdbx_seq_one_letter_code
_entity_poly.pdbx_strand_id
1 'polypeptide(L)'
;MEQDQLWSQNRTYEESLKLLEETNAAVEMHKHGSCRLHFGHIDAMLAQTGIQNARRTIPVTGHEARAVFALLQSADTLQGDLKATIKQGKDWYSRFMPLTEVIMEFVINRSLIKVIEQVIDDDGSIKDSASPELRKARQQVQVLERKVEQLMESLIRSEGSETSILEVNNIDGRWCIRVDSTQKTSFKGLLLSSSSGVGSTIEPLSAVPLNDELQRARGLVAQAEADVLLTLTKKIQLDVDDIENILNSLVQLDVINARATYGISFGGSNPQIFLPDRNSSSSAESFLTRNENSNGPLPNNREWILYLPKAYHPLLLNSHRANSKKAKEDVATSVAALDKAQPQPVPVDFLVSSKTRVIVITGPNTGGKTICLKTVGLAAMMAKS
;
A
#
# COMPACT_ATOMS: atom_id res chain seq x y z
N MET A 1 -20.90 -20.84 -6.66
CA MET A 1 -21.47 -20.49 -5.34
C MET A 1 -21.02 -19.08 -4.93
N GLU A 2 -20.96 -18.12 -5.86
CA GLU A 2 -20.12 -16.92 -5.71
C GLU A 2 -20.78 -15.62 -6.16
N GLN A 3 -22.12 -15.58 -6.25
CA GLN A 3 -22.87 -14.36 -6.59
C GLN A 3 -23.86 -13.90 -5.49
N ASP A 4 -24.05 -14.68 -4.42
CA ASP A 4 -25.06 -14.39 -3.40
C ASP A 4 -24.61 -13.44 -2.26
N GLN A 5 -23.34 -13.01 -2.23
CA GLN A 5 -22.83 -12.14 -1.15
C GLN A 5 -22.83 -10.63 -1.45
N LEU A 6 -23.18 -10.20 -2.65
CA LEU A 6 -23.16 -8.77 -3.01
C LEU A 6 -24.29 -7.94 -2.38
N TRP A 7 -25.30 -8.57 -1.76
CA TRP A 7 -26.52 -7.89 -1.29
C TRP A 7 -26.79 -7.99 0.22
N SER A 8 -25.96 -8.67 1.01
CA SER A 8 -26.19 -8.74 2.46
C SER A 8 -25.40 -7.67 3.22
N GLN A 9 -25.72 -6.39 3.02
CA GLN A 9 -25.46 -5.38 4.07
C GLN A 9 -26.52 -5.52 5.19
N ASN A 10 -26.66 -6.74 5.72
CA ASN A 10 -27.34 -7.02 6.98
C ASN A 10 -26.40 -6.63 8.14
N ARG A 11 -25.89 -5.39 8.11
CA ARG A 11 -25.16 -4.83 9.23
C ARG A 11 -26.14 -4.43 10.31
N THR A 12 -25.76 -4.71 11.54
CA THR A 12 -26.55 -4.30 12.70
C THR A 12 -26.46 -2.78 12.89
N TYR A 13 -27.38 -2.24 13.68
CA TYR A 13 -27.34 -0.83 14.06
C TYR A 13 -26.05 -0.48 14.81
N GLU A 14 -25.62 -1.35 15.72
CA GLU A 14 -24.40 -1.18 16.52
C GLU A 14 -23.13 -1.20 15.65
N GLU A 15 -23.04 -2.11 14.69
CA GLU A 15 -21.93 -2.15 13.73
C GLU A 15 -21.86 -0.87 12.90
N SER A 16 -23.01 -0.37 12.43
CA SER A 16 -23.09 0.87 11.65
C SER A 16 -22.61 2.06 12.48
N LEU A 17 -23.03 2.15 13.75
CA LEU A 17 -22.62 3.20 14.66
C LEU A 17 -21.10 3.17 14.91
N LYS A 18 -20.54 1.99 15.16
CA LYS A 18 -19.09 1.80 15.33
C LYS A 18 -18.30 2.30 14.12
N LEU A 19 -18.74 1.97 12.91
CA LEU A 19 -18.06 2.40 11.68
C LEU A 19 -18.11 3.91 11.47
N LEU A 20 -19.22 4.56 11.86
CA LEU A 20 -19.35 6.01 11.85
C LEU A 20 -18.40 6.66 12.86
N GLU A 21 -18.29 6.11 14.07
CA GLU A 21 -17.35 6.56 15.09
C GLU A 21 -15.89 6.44 14.63
N GLU A 22 -15.49 5.28 14.10
CA GLU A 22 -14.17 5.04 13.49
C GLU A 22 -13.87 6.06 12.38
N THR A 23 -14.83 6.28 11.47
CA THR A 23 -14.65 7.19 10.35
C THR A 23 -14.54 8.63 10.83
N ASN A 24 -15.35 9.03 11.80
CA ASN A 24 -15.31 10.37 12.38
C ASN A 24 -13.98 10.62 13.12
N ALA A 25 -13.48 9.62 13.86
CA ALA A 25 -12.18 9.69 14.52
C ALA A 25 -11.04 9.93 13.51
N ALA A 26 -11.03 9.21 12.40
CA ALA A 26 -10.05 9.43 11.32
C ALA A 26 -10.20 10.82 10.69
N VAL A 27 -11.43 11.32 10.50
CA VAL A 27 -11.65 12.70 10.02
C VAL A 27 -11.07 13.74 10.98
N GLU A 28 -11.23 13.54 12.29
CA GLU A 28 -10.65 14.42 13.31
C GLU A 28 -9.11 14.36 13.32
N MET A 29 -8.52 13.18 13.13
CA MET A 29 -7.06 13.03 12.98
C MET A 29 -6.52 13.82 11.77
N HIS A 30 -7.23 13.76 10.63
CA HIS A 30 -6.89 14.55 9.44
C HIS A 30 -7.00 16.06 9.67
N LYS A 31 -8.04 16.52 10.36
CA LYS A 31 -8.22 17.95 10.69
C LYS A 31 -7.12 18.48 11.61
N HIS A 32 -6.65 17.65 12.54
CA HIS A 32 -5.55 18.02 13.43
C HIS A 32 -4.20 18.10 12.69
N GLY A 33 -3.94 17.17 11.77
CA GLY A 33 -2.80 17.22 10.85
C GLY A 33 -1.49 16.60 11.36
N SER A 34 -1.34 16.36 12.67
CA SER A 34 -0.13 15.78 13.27
C SER A 34 -0.08 14.24 13.30
N CYS A 35 -1.22 13.56 13.16
CA CYS A 35 -1.29 12.09 13.18
C CYS A 35 -1.93 11.61 11.88
N ARG A 36 -1.11 11.41 10.84
CA ARG A 36 -1.60 11.09 9.50
C ARG A 36 -1.63 9.58 9.29
N LEU A 37 -2.79 9.08 8.87
CA LEU A 37 -2.97 7.71 8.43
C LEU A 37 -2.49 7.59 6.98
N HIS A 38 -1.19 7.34 6.78
CA HIS A 38 -0.59 7.15 5.46
C HIS A 38 0.06 5.77 5.36
N PHE A 39 -0.51 4.91 4.51
CA PHE A 39 -0.10 3.51 4.38
C PHE A 39 0.31 3.14 2.94
N GLY A 40 0.32 4.11 2.01
CA GLY A 40 0.54 3.85 0.58
C GLY A 40 1.92 3.33 0.21
N HIS A 41 2.90 3.40 1.12
CA HIS A 41 4.25 2.85 0.95
C HIS A 41 4.40 1.43 1.49
N ILE A 42 3.35 0.84 2.05
CA ILE A 42 3.36 -0.52 2.59
C ILE A 42 2.82 -1.47 1.53
N ASP A 43 3.67 -2.42 1.10
CA ASP A 43 3.20 -3.56 0.31
C ASP A 43 2.63 -4.62 1.26
N ALA A 44 1.33 -4.56 1.49
CA ALA A 44 0.62 -5.47 2.40
C ALA A 44 0.72 -6.93 1.94
N MET A 45 0.78 -7.19 0.63
CA MET A 45 0.89 -8.54 0.09
C MET A 45 2.28 -9.12 0.38
N LEU A 46 3.35 -8.39 0.07
CA LEU A 46 4.71 -8.82 0.38
C LEU A 46 4.97 -8.94 1.88
N ALA A 47 4.40 -8.04 2.69
CA ALA A 47 4.48 -8.16 4.14
C ALA A 47 3.79 -9.45 4.61
N GLN A 48 2.60 -9.77 4.08
CA GLN A 48 1.87 -10.99 4.39
C GLN A 48 2.63 -12.24 3.98
N THR A 49 3.22 -12.29 2.77
CA THR A 49 4.03 -13.44 2.35
C THR A 49 5.27 -13.61 3.22
N GLY A 50 5.94 -12.51 3.57
CA GLY A 50 7.07 -12.52 4.50
C GLY A 50 6.71 -13.06 5.89
N ILE A 51 5.57 -12.65 6.45
CA ILE A 51 5.06 -13.16 7.73
C ILE A 51 4.76 -14.67 7.64
N GLN A 52 4.11 -15.12 6.57
CA GLN A 52 3.79 -16.54 6.37
C GLN A 52 5.05 -17.41 6.19
N ASN A 53 6.04 -16.91 5.43
CA ASN A 53 7.33 -17.57 5.26
C ASN A 53 8.07 -17.68 6.60
N ALA A 54 8.14 -16.59 7.37
CA ALA A 54 8.75 -16.60 8.69
C ALA A 54 8.04 -17.56 9.66
N ARG A 55 6.70 -17.59 9.67
CA ARG A 55 5.90 -18.54 10.45
C ARG A 55 6.28 -20.00 10.13
N ARG A 56 6.54 -20.30 8.86
CA ARG A 56 6.94 -21.63 8.37
C ARG A 56 8.44 -21.90 8.44
N THR A 57 9.25 -20.98 8.97
CA THR A 57 10.73 -21.07 8.97
C THR A 57 11.33 -21.17 7.56
N ILE A 58 10.62 -20.66 6.55
CA ILE A 58 11.12 -20.51 5.18
C ILE A 58 11.86 -19.17 5.13
N PRO A 59 13.10 -19.11 4.60
CA PRO A 59 13.84 -17.86 4.51
C PRO A 59 13.03 -16.77 3.80
N VAL A 60 12.83 -15.64 4.47
CA VAL A 60 12.19 -14.47 3.85
C VAL A 60 13.10 -13.89 2.78
N THR A 61 12.52 -13.39 1.70
CA THR A 61 13.29 -12.65 0.70
C THR A 61 13.64 -11.25 1.22
N GLY A 62 14.61 -10.58 0.59
CA GLY A 62 14.97 -9.21 0.96
C GLY A 62 13.82 -8.21 0.77
N HIS A 63 13.01 -8.36 -0.29
CA HIS A 63 11.81 -7.54 -0.50
C HIS A 63 10.72 -7.79 0.56
N GLU A 64 10.51 -9.05 0.95
CA GLU A 64 9.58 -9.40 2.04
C GLU A 64 10.03 -8.80 3.37
N ALA A 65 11.32 -8.92 3.70
CA ALA A 65 11.90 -8.29 4.89
C ALA A 65 11.73 -6.77 4.87
N ARG A 66 11.93 -6.13 3.70
CA ARG A 66 11.72 -4.68 3.54
C ARG A 66 10.27 -4.25 3.71
N ALA A 67 9.32 -5.08 3.25
CA ALA A 67 7.89 -4.85 3.45
C ALA A 67 7.49 -4.98 4.93
N VAL A 68 7.99 -6.00 5.64
CA VAL A 68 7.81 -6.15 7.09
C VAL A 68 8.41 -4.97 7.85
N PHE A 69 9.59 -4.48 7.44
CA PHE A 69 10.18 -3.28 8.01
C PHE A 69 9.30 -2.03 7.79
N ALA A 70 8.81 -1.82 6.56
CA ALA A 70 7.94 -0.68 6.25
C ALA A 70 6.66 -0.72 7.11
N LEU A 71 6.07 -1.91 7.28
CA LEU A 71 4.92 -2.13 8.13
C LEU A 71 5.19 -1.71 9.59
N LEU A 72 6.24 -2.27 10.19
CA LEU A 72 6.60 -2.01 11.59
C LEU A 72 7.01 -0.55 11.84
N GLN A 73 7.77 0.04 10.91
CA GLN A 73 8.16 1.45 10.99
C GLN A 73 6.94 2.38 10.91
N SER A 74 5.96 2.05 10.07
CA SER A 74 4.72 2.82 9.96
C SER A 74 3.89 2.74 11.25
N ALA A 75 3.79 1.55 11.83
CA ALA A 75 3.13 1.34 13.11
C ALA A 75 3.82 2.13 14.25
N ASP A 76 5.16 2.09 14.32
CA ASP A 76 5.92 2.81 15.36
C ASP A 76 5.79 4.33 15.23
N THR A 77 5.87 4.83 13.99
CA THR A 77 5.69 6.26 13.70
C THR A 77 4.29 6.71 14.07
N LEU A 78 3.25 5.98 13.63
CA LEU A 78 1.86 6.29 13.93
C LEU A 78 1.59 6.31 15.44
N GLN A 79 2.09 5.29 16.16
CA GLN A 79 1.94 5.22 17.61
C GLN A 79 2.72 6.35 18.31
N GLY A 80 3.90 6.71 17.81
CA GLY A 80 4.70 7.84 18.30
C GLY A 80 4.00 9.19 18.13
N ASP A 81 3.48 9.46 16.94
CA ASP A 81 2.75 10.69 16.61
C ASP A 81 1.47 10.83 17.44
N LEU A 82 0.76 9.73 17.64
CA LEU A 82 -0.43 9.69 18.48
C LEU A 82 -0.08 9.97 19.96
N LYS A 83 0.97 9.33 20.48
CA LYS A 83 1.48 9.58 21.85
C LYS A 83 1.89 11.05 22.04
N ALA A 84 2.55 11.65 21.03
CA ALA A 84 2.92 13.05 21.07
C ALA A 84 1.69 13.97 21.08
N THR A 85 0.67 13.65 20.26
CA THR A 85 -0.57 14.43 20.17
C THR A 85 -1.38 14.38 21.47
N ILE A 86 -1.51 13.20 22.10
CA ILE A 86 -2.22 13.05 23.38
C ILE A 86 -1.53 13.85 24.50
N LYS A 87 -0.19 13.96 24.46
CA LYS A 87 0.54 14.80 25.44
C LYS A 87 0.27 16.29 25.28
N GLN A 88 -0.13 16.75 24.10
CA GLN A 88 -0.43 18.17 23.84
C GLN A 88 -1.81 18.59 24.39
N GLY A 89 -2.73 17.66 24.65
CA GLY A 89 -4.04 17.98 25.22
C GLY A 89 -4.84 16.74 25.60
N LYS A 90 -5.49 16.78 26.77
CA LYS A 90 -6.23 15.65 27.36
C LYS A 90 -7.45 15.19 26.54
N ASP A 91 -7.96 16.02 25.65
CA ASP A 91 -9.17 15.74 24.87
C ASP A 91 -8.90 15.01 23.54
N TRP A 92 -7.65 14.96 23.07
CA TRP A 92 -7.35 14.27 21.81
C TRP A 92 -7.52 12.75 21.91
N TYR A 93 -7.32 12.20 23.11
CA TYR A 93 -7.58 10.79 23.38
C TYR A 93 -9.06 10.46 23.10
N SER A 94 -10.00 11.23 23.67
CA SER A 94 -11.45 11.05 23.47
C SER A 94 -11.88 11.32 22.03
N ARG A 95 -11.29 12.32 21.36
CA ARG A 95 -11.67 12.69 19.99
C ARG A 95 -11.23 11.69 18.93
N PHE A 96 -10.13 10.97 19.18
CA PHE A 96 -9.60 9.96 18.26
C PHE A 96 -10.05 8.55 18.65
N MET A 97 -10.97 8.40 19.60
CA MET A 97 -11.63 7.13 19.85
C MET A 97 -12.56 6.77 18.69
N PRO A 98 -12.59 5.50 18.25
CA PRO A 98 -11.92 4.33 18.85
C PRO A 98 -10.50 4.02 18.34
N LEU A 99 -9.97 4.78 17.37
CA LEU A 99 -8.68 4.47 16.74
C LEU A 99 -7.49 4.54 17.70
N THR A 100 -7.62 5.36 18.75
CA THR A 100 -6.59 5.47 19.78
C THR A 100 -6.35 4.17 20.53
N GLU A 101 -7.39 3.40 20.84
CA GLU A 101 -7.25 2.08 21.48
C GLU A 101 -6.44 1.14 20.60
N VAL A 102 -6.87 0.98 19.34
CA VAL A 102 -6.22 0.09 18.36
C VAL A 102 -4.74 0.44 18.19
N ILE A 103 -4.40 1.72 17.99
CA ILE A 103 -3.02 2.14 17.75
C ILE A 103 -2.14 1.99 19.00
N MET A 104 -2.71 2.19 20.19
CA MET A 104 -1.97 2.06 21.45
C MET A 104 -1.71 0.60 21.84
N GLU A 105 -2.51 -0.34 21.33
CA GLU A 105 -2.33 -1.78 21.53
C GLU A 105 -1.20 -2.40 20.68
N PHE A 106 -0.63 -1.66 19.72
CA PHE A 106 0.47 -2.20 18.90
C PHE A 106 1.68 -2.59 19.77
N VAL A 107 2.03 -3.87 19.72
CA VAL A 107 3.24 -4.45 20.32
C VAL A 107 4.35 -4.44 19.28
N ILE A 108 5.28 -3.49 19.40
CA ILE A 108 6.30 -3.25 18.37
C ILE A 108 7.70 -3.54 18.92
N ASN A 109 8.37 -4.52 18.32
CA ASN A 109 9.78 -4.77 18.61
C ASN A 109 10.69 -3.80 17.82
N ARG A 110 11.06 -2.68 18.45
CA ARG A 110 11.97 -1.68 17.87
C ARG A 110 13.38 -2.20 17.59
N SER A 111 13.80 -3.27 18.26
CA SER A 111 15.11 -3.89 17.97
C SER A 111 15.09 -4.61 16.63
N LEU A 112 13.97 -5.25 16.27
CA LEU A 112 13.78 -5.91 14.98
C LEU A 112 13.82 -4.90 13.83
N ILE A 113 13.16 -3.75 13.97
CA ILE A 113 13.19 -2.65 12.99
C ILE A 113 14.63 -2.26 12.66
N LYS A 114 15.45 -2.00 13.70
CA LYS A 114 16.87 -1.63 13.54
C LYS A 114 17.69 -2.74 12.90
N VAL A 115 17.41 -4.00 13.23
CA VAL A 115 18.12 -5.14 12.64
C VAL A 115 17.80 -5.25 11.14
N ILE A 116 16.53 -5.15 10.74
CA ILE A 116 16.17 -5.22 9.31
C ILE A 116 16.81 -4.04 8.57
N GLU A 117 16.76 -2.83 9.13
CA GLU A 117 17.38 -1.63 8.55
C GLU A 117 18.90 -1.79 8.35
N GLN A 118 19.60 -2.47 9.26
CA GLN A 118 21.05 -2.70 9.15
C GLN A 118 21.44 -3.78 8.14
N VAL A 119 20.50 -4.67 7.81
CA VAL A 119 20.73 -5.86 6.98
C VAL A 119 20.25 -5.67 5.55
N ILE A 120 19.16 -4.94 5.34
CA ILE A 120 18.49 -4.78 4.04
C ILE A 120 18.56 -3.33 3.57
N ASP A 121 18.86 -3.14 2.28
CA ASP A 121 18.81 -1.85 1.58
C ASP A 121 17.40 -1.51 1.09
N ASP A 122 17.20 -0.27 0.65
CA ASP A 122 15.88 0.20 0.19
C ASP A 122 15.37 -0.52 -1.07
N ASP A 123 16.27 -1.07 -1.88
CA ASP A 123 15.95 -1.88 -3.06
C ASP A 123 15.64 -3.35 -2.71
N GLY A 124 15.76 -3.76 -1.45
CA GLY A 124 15.58 -5.14 -1.01
C GLY A 124 16.85 -6.00 -1.13
N SER A 125 17.99 -5.43 -1.54
CA SER A 125 19.27 -6.15 -1.52
C SER A 125 19.83 -6.26 -0.10
N ILE A 126 20.70 -7.25 0.13
CA ILE A 126 21.36 -7.44 1.42
C ILE A 126 22.60 -6.56 1.48
N LYS A 127 22.75 -5.79 2.56
CA LYS A 127 23.90 -4.91 2.82
C LYS A 127 25.18 -5.71 3.06
N ASP A 128 26.32 -5.16 2.63
CA ASP A 128 27.64 -5.71 2.97
C ASP A 128 27.91 -5.73 4.48
N SER A 129 27.25 -4.85 5.25
CA SER A 129 27.33 -4.81 6.72
C SER A 129 26.56 -5.93 7.40
N ALA A 130 25.74 -6.70 6.68
CA ALA A 130 24.88 -7.72 7.27
C ALA A 130 25.69 -8.89 7.89
N SER A 131 26.83 -9.23 7.30
CA SER A 131 27.74 -10.25 7.81
C SER A 131 29.18 -10.00 7.35
N PRO A 132 30.19 -10.20 8.22
CA PRO A 132 31.59 -10.12 7.82
C PRO A 132 31.98 -11.22 6.82
N GLU A 133 31.34 -12.40 6.87
CA GLU A 133 31.51 -13.48 5.89
C GLU A 133 30.98 -13.07 4.51
N LEU A 134 29.78 -12.48 4.45
CA LEU A 134 29.20 -11.96 3.21
C LEU A 134 30.10 -10.91 2.57
N ARG A 135 30.59 -9.96 3.38
CA ARG A 135 31.51 -8.91 2.91
C ARG A 135 32.79 -9.51 2.32
N LYS A 136 33.41 -10.48 3.00
CA LYS A 136 34.62 -11.15 2.51
C LYS A 136 34.36 -11.90 1.19
N ALA A 137 33.24 -12.62 1.09
CA ALA A 137 32.86 -13.35 -0.11
C ALA A 137 32.62 -12.41 -1.30
N ARG A 138 31.88 -11.30 -1.11
CA ARG A 138 31.66 -10.28 -2.15
C ARG A 138 32.96 -9.60 -2.59
N GLN A 139 33.87 -9.30 -1.65
CA GLN A 139 35.20 -8.79 -1.99
C GLN A 139 36.01 -9.78 -2.82
N GLN A 140 35.96 -11.07 -2.48
CA GLN A 140 36.64 -12.12 -3.26
C GLN A 140 36.09 -12.22 -4.68
N VAL A 141 34.76 -12.16 -4.85
CA VAL A 141 34.11 -12.09 -6.17
C VAL A 141 34.62 -10.89 -6.97
N GLN A 142 34.61 -9.68 -6.39
CA GLN A 142 35.10 -8.48 -7.08
C GLN A 142 36.58 -8.58 -7.50
N VAL A 143 37.42 -9.17 -6.65
CA VAL A 143 38.85 -9.36 -6.95
C VAL A 143 39.04 -10.37 -8.08
N LEU A 144 38.29 -11.47 -8.06
CA LEU A 144 38.36 -12.50 -9.10
C LEU A 144 37.80 -12.00 -10.44
N GLU A 145 36.70 -11.25 -10.43
CA GLU A 145 36.14 -10.61 -11.63
C GLU A 145 37.16 -9.71 -12.31
N ARG A 146 37.81 -8.81 -11.55
CA ARG A 146 38.87 -7.93 -12.10
C ARG A 146 40.05 -8.73 -12.67
N LYS A 147 40.46 -9.82 -12.02
CA LYS A 147 41.56 -10.67 -12.52
C LYS A 147 41.18 -11.37 -13.83
N VAL A 148 39.95 -11.88 -13.91
CA VAL A 148 39.43 -12.52 -15.11
C VAL A 148 39.32 -11.51 -16.25
N GLU A 149 38.74 -10.34 -15.99
CA GLU A 149 38.60 -9.26 -16.97
C GLU A 149 39.97 -8.79 -17.51
N GLN A 150 40.94 -8.55 -16.63
CA GLN A 150 42.31 -8.21 -17.04
C GLN A 150 42.97 -9.31 -17.89
N LEU A 151 42.72 -10.57 -17.56
CA LEU A 151 43.22 -11.70 -18.33
C LEU A 151 42.54 -11.76 -19.72
N MET A 152 41.22 -11.57 -19.79
CA MET A 152 40.48 -11.53 -21.07
C MET A 152 40.96 -10.39 -21.96
N GLU A 153 41.11 -9.19 -21.42
CA GLU A 153 41.67 -8.07 -22.18
C GLU A 153 43.10 -8.32 -22.65
N SER A 154 43.93 -8.99 -21.83
CA SER A 154 45.31 -9.32 -22.21
C SER A 154 45.35 -10.29 -23.40
N LEU A 155 44.42 -11.24 -23.44
CA LEU A 155 44.27 -12.19 -24.54
C LEU A 155 43.80 -11.49 -25.82
N ILE A 156 42.79 -10.61 -25.72
CA ILE A 156 42.29 -9.82 -26.86
C ILE A 156 43.40 -8.91 -27.42
N ARG A 157 44.14 -8.21 -26.56
CA ARG A 157 45.27 -7.36 -27.00
C ARG A 157 46.38 -8.15 -27.70
N SER A 158 46.63 -9.38 -27.26
CA SER A 158 47.67 -10.23 -27.86
C SER A 158 47.30 -10.78 -29.24
N GLU A 159 46.01 -10.79 -29.62
CA GLU A 159 45.55 -11.28 -30.92
C GLU A 159 45.77 -10.28 -32.08
N GLY A 160 46.03 -8.99 -31.79
CA GLY A 160 46.70 -8.05 -32.71
C GLY A 160 46.08 -7.80 -34.09
N SER A 161 44.83 -8.24 -34.35
CA SER A 161 44.18 -8.14 -35.66
C SER A 161 43.11 -7.03 -35.66
N GLU A 162 43.30 -5.98 -36.47
CA GLU A 162 42.35 -4.86 -36.64
C GLU A 162 41.00 -5.29 -37.28
N THR A 163 40.88 -6.53 -37.76
CA THR A 163 39.67 -7.07 -38.42
C THR A 163 38.92 -8.11 -37.60
N SER A 164 39.33 -8.34 -36.35
CA SER A 164 38.75 -9.36 -35.46
C SER A 164 37.89 -8.72 -34.38
N ILE A 165 36.56 -8.89 -34.47
CA ILE A 165 35.64 -8.46 -33.41
C ILE A 165 35.65 -9.53 -32.31
N LEU A 166 36.58 -9.40 -31.36
CA LEU A 166 36.60 -10.21 -30.14
C LEU A 166 35.84 -9.47 -29.04
N GLU A 167 34.74 -10.06 -28.58
CA GLU A 167 33.93 -9.48 -27.50
C GLU A 167 33.97 -10.34 -26.26
N VAL A 168 34.30 -9.71 -25.12
CA VAL A 168 34.17 -10.34 -23.81
C VAL A 168 32.68 -10.47 -23.49
N ASN A 169 32.23 -11.69 -23.21
CA ASN A 169 30.86 -11.97 -22.84
C ASN A 169 30.81 -12.80 -21.54
N ASN A 170 29.75 -12.62 -20.77
CA ASN A 170 29.45 -13.46 -19.61
C ASN A 170 28.28 -14.37 -19.98
N ILE A 171 28.51 -15.70 -19.99
CA ILE A 171 27.49 -16.71 -20.24
C ILE A 171 27.34 -17.55 -18.99
N ASP A 172 26.14 -17.53 -18.39
CA ASP A 172 25.80 -18.28 -17.17
C ASP A 172 26.81 -18.06 -16.01
N GLY A 173 27.40 -16.88 -15.93
CA GLY A 173 28.41 -16.53 -14.93
C GLY A 173 29.85 -16.85 -15.34
N ARG A 174 30.10 -17.51 -16.48
CA ARG A 174 31.45 -17.77 -16.99
C ARG A 174 31.87 -16.68 -17.95
N TRP A 175 33.04 -16.09 -17.72
CA TRP A 175 33.62 -15.14 -18.66
C TRP A 175 34.22 -15.87 -19.84
N CYS A 176 33.84 -15.43 -21.03
CA CYS A 176 34.16 -16.05 -22.30
C CYS A 176 34.52 -14.99 -23.34
N ILE A 177 35.17 -15.42 -24.42
CA ILE A 177 35.45 -14.58 -25.58
C ILE A 177 34.60 -15.09 -26.74
N ARG A 178 33.80 -14.21 -27.33
CA ARG A 178 33.07 -14.52 -28.57
C ARG A 178 33.99 -14.27 -29.76
N VAL A 179 34.00 -15.24 -30.68
CA VAL A 179 34.83 -15.26 -31.88
C VAL A 179 33.94 -15.51 -33.09
N ASP A 180 34.17 -14.79 -34.18
CA ASP A 180 33.47 -15.06 -35.43
C ASP A 180 33.81 -16.44 -36.01
N SER A 181 32.82 -17.09 -36.62
CA SER A 181 32.85 -18.52 -37.00
C SER A 181 33.94 -18.93 -38.00
N THR A 182 34.65 -17.97 -38.59
CA THR A 182 35.69 -18.19 -39.60
C THR A 182 37.11 -17.98 -39.09
N GLN A 183 37.29 -17.47 -37.87
CA GLN A 183 38.61 -17.10 -37.34
C GLN A 183 39.18 -18.15 -36.38
N LYS A 184 40.46 -18.49 -36.56
CA LYS A 184 41.22 -19.33 -35.63
C LYS A 184 41.95 -18.44 -34.64
N THR A 185 41.59 -18.53 -33.37
CA THR A 185 42.30 -17.84 -32.28
C THR A 185 43.67 -18.49 -32.04
N SER A 186 44.63 -17.68 -31.64
CA SER A 186 45.96 -18.12 -31.18
C SER A 186 45.88 -18.80 -29.82
N PHE A 187 44.98 -18.34 -28.94
CA PHE A 187 44.75 -18.96 -27.65
C PHE A 187 43.86 -20.21 -27.77
N LYS A 188 44.21 -21.24 -27.02
CA LYS A 188 43.39 -22.46 -26.88
C LYS A 188 42.27 -22.22 -25.88
N GLY A 189 41.07 -22.69 -26.19
CA GLY A 189 39.92 -22.60 -25.30
C GLY A 189 38.91 -23.72 -25.50
N LEU A 190 37.97 -23.81 -24.56
CA LEU A 190 36.84 -24.73 -24.57
C LEU A 190 35.66 -24.06 -25.27
N LEU A 191 35.06 -24.74 -26.25
CA LEU A 191 33.87 -24.25 -26.93
C LEU A 191 32.65 -24.48 -26.01
N LEU A 192 31.96 -23.40 -25.62
CA LEU A 192 30.79 -23.47 -24.74
C LEU A 192 29.48 -23.45 -25.52
N SER A 193 29.38 -22.60 -26.54
CA SER A 193 28.21 -22.51 -27.39
C SER A 193 28.60 -22.11 -28.81
N SER A 194 27.93 -22.73 -29.79
CA SER A 194 28.03 -22.36 -31.20
C SER A 194 26.62 -22.25 -31.75
N SER A 195 26.27 -21.06 -32.25
CA SER A 195 24.98 -20.83 -32.90
C SER A 195 25.23 -20.33 -34.32
N SER A 196 24.48 -20.88 -35.27
CA SER A 196 24.61 -20.59 -36.70
C SER A 196 24.30 -19.12 -36.96
N GLY A 197 25.36 -18.33 -37.21
CA GLY A 197 25.28 -16.91 -37.60
C GLY A 197 25.76 -15.90 -36.56
N VAL A 198 25.99 -16.28 -35.29
CA VAL A 198 26.31 -15.34 -34.18
C VAL A 198 27.75 -15.55 -33.64
N GLY A 199 28.55 -16.41 -34.27
CA GLY A 199 29.90 -16.73 -33.82
C GLY A 199 29.94 -17.85 -32.77
N SER A 200 31.14 -18.30 -32.45
CA SER A 200 31.44 -19.32 -31.44
C SER A 200 31.94 -18.67 -30.16
N THR A 201 31.39 -19.09 -29.01
CA THR A 201 31.85 -18.59 -27.71
C THR A 201 32.83 -19.56 -27.10
N ILE A 202 34.03 -19.06 -26.80
CA ILE A 202 35.18 -19.85 -26.35
C ILE A 202 35.61 -19.35 -24.97
N GLU A 203 35.76 -20.28 -24.02
CA GLU A 203 36.42 -20.02 -22.75
C GLU A 203 37.92 -20.33 -22.86
N PRO A 204 38.81 -19.34 -22.73
CA PRO A 204 40.25 -19.58 -22.78
C PRO A 204 40.71 -20.55 -21.70
N LEU A 205 41.61 -21.50 -22.02
CA LEU A 205 42.13 -22.47 -21.04
C LEU A 205 42.83 -21.80 -19.86
N SER A 206 43.40 -20.62 -20.06
CA SER A 206 44.02 -19.80 -19.00
C SER A 206 42.99 -19.15 -18.06
N ALA A 207 41.75 -18.96 -18.52
CA ALA A 207 40.67 -18.39 -17.73
C ALA A 207 39.88 -19.44 -16.93
N VAL A 208 39.88 -20.71 -17.36
CA VAL A 208 39.12 -21.81 -16.71
C VAL A 208 39.34 -21.86 -15.19
N PRO A 209 40.59 -21.87 -14.66
CA PRO A 209 40.80 -21.95 -13.21
C PRO A 209 40.22 -20.74 -12.46
N LEU A 210 40.32 -19.54 -13.04
CA LEU A 210 39.80 -18.31 -12.45
C LEU A 210 38.26 -18.25 -12.52
N ASN A 211 37.66 -18.71 -13.62
CA ASN A 211 36.21 -18.83 -13.75
C ASN A 211 35.65 -19.84 -12.74
N ASP A 212 36.29 -21.00 -12.57
CA ASP A 212 35.87 -22.00 -11.59
C ASP A 212 36.04 -21.49 -10.15
N GLU A 213 37.08 -20.70 -9.87
CA GLU A 213 37.23 -20.01 -8.58
C GLU A 213 36.18 -18.92 -8.37
N LEU A 214 35.88 -18.12 -9.40
CA LEU A 214 34.85 -17.09 -9.37
C LEU A 214 33.46 -17.70 -9.10
N GLN A 215 33.13 -18.82 -9.76
CA GLN A 215 31.86 -19.49 -9.56
C GLN A 215 31.75 -20.06 -8.13
N ARG A 216 32.82 -20.62 -7.59
CA ARG A 216 32.88 -21.03 -6.17
C ARG A 216 32.68 -19.83 -5.24
N ALA A 217 33.34 -18.70 -5.51
CA ALA A 217 33.21 -17.48 -4.70
C ALA A 217 31.77 -16.93 -4.73
N ARG A 218 31.11 -16.94 -5.90
CA ARG A 218 29.69 -16.57 -6.02
C ARG A 218 28.77 -17.52 -5.26
N GLY A 219 29.06 -18.82 -5.28
CA GLY A 219 28.35 -19.80 -4.46
C GLY A 219 28.45 -19.51 -2.96
N LEU A 220 29.63 -19.09 -2.48
CA LEU A 220 29.82 -18.65 -1.09
C LEU A 220 29.04 -17.39 -0.75
N VAL A 221 28.94 -16.42 -1.69
CA VAL A 221 28.08 -15.24 -1.52
C VAL A 221 26.62 -15.66 -1.35
N ALA A 222 26.09 -16.48 -2.26
CA ALA A 222 24.70 -16.95 -2.20
C ALA A 222 24.40 -17.71 -0.89
N GLN A 223 25.35 -18.52 -0.42
CA GLN A 223 25.22 -19.20 0.87
C GLN A 223 25.21 -18.21 2.05
N ALA A 224 26.13 -17.25 2.08
CA ALA A 224 26.20 -16.25 3.14
C ALA A 224 24.94 -15.35 3.17
N GLU A 225 24.40 -15.00 2.00
CA GLU A 225 23.12 -14.28 1.87
C GLU A 225 21.96 -15.10 2.44
N ALA A 226 21.89 -16.39 2.10
CA ALA A 226 20.87 -17.30 2.64
C ALA A 226 20.96 -17.44 4.17
N ASP A 227 22.16 -17.51 4.73
CA ASP A 227 22.38 -17.59 6.18
C ASP A 227 21.94 -16.30 6.90
N VAL A 228 22.22 -15.15 6.31
CA VAL A 228 21.76 -13.84 6.80
C VAL A 228 20.23 -13.77 6.79
N LEU A 229 19.59 -14.13 5.68
CA LEU A 229 18.13 -14.13 5.57
C LEU A 229 17.48 -15.12 6.52
N LEU A 230 18.04 -16.32 6.71
CA LEU A 230 17.55 -17.30 7.67
C LEU A 230 17.65 -16.77 9.11
N THR A 231 18.74 -16.09 9.44
CA THR A 231 18.91 -15.44 10.75
C THR A 231 17.87 -14.34 10.96
N LEU A 232 17.60 -13.54 9.93
CA LEU A 232 16.57 -12.50 9.97
C LEU A 232 15.16 -13.12 10.11
N THR A 233 14.90 -14.18 9.37
CA THR A 233 13.65 -14.95 9.41
C THR A 233 13.36 -15.44 10.82
N LYS A 234 14.35 -16.02 11.51
CA LYS A 234 14.21 -16.46 12.90
C LYS A 234 13.89 -15.31 13.86
N LYS A 235 14.44 -14.12 13.63
CA LYS A 235 14.12 -12.93 14.44
C LYS A 235 12.69 -12.44 14.20
N ILE A 236 12.23 -12.42 12.94
CA ILE A 236 10.84 -12.09 12.59
C ILE A 236 9.88 -13.15 13.20
N GLN A 237 10.27 -14.41 13.18
CA GLN A 237 9.46 -15.52 13.70
C GLN A 237 9.15 -15.39 15.20
N LEU A 238 10.05 -14.80 15.99
CA LEU A 238 9.84 -14.61 17.44
C LEU A 238 8.64 -13.69 17.74
N ASP A 239 8.35 -12.74 16.86
CA ASP A 239 7.32 -11.73 17.03
C ASP A 239 6.19 -11.87 15.98
N VAL A 240 6.10 -13.02 15.31
CA VAL A 240 5.28 -13.17 14.09
C VAL A 240 3.79 -12.89 14.31
N ASP A 241 3.25 -13.27 15.46
CA ASP A 241 1.84 -13.05 15.80
C ASP A 241 1.55 -11.55 16.01
N ASP A 242 2.45 -10.82 16.66
CA ASP A 242 2.33 -9.37 16.86
C ASP A 242 2.46 -8.61 15.54
N ILE A 243 3.38 -9.04 14.66
CA ILE A 243 3.55 -8.46 13.32
C ILE A 243 2.28 -8.68 12.49
N GLU A 244 1.67 -9.87 12.56
CA GLU A 244 0.41 -10.17 11.85
C GLU A 244 -0.76 -9.35 12.40
N ASN A 245 -0.84 -9.17 13.71
CA ASN A 245 -1.85 -8.31 14.35
C ASN A 245 -1.70 -6.85 13.92
N ILE A 246 -0.47 -6.34 13.82
CA ILE A 246 -0.18 -5.01 13.28
C ILE A 246 -0.61 -4.92 11.81
N LEU A 247 -0.28 -5.91 10.97
CA LEU A 247 -0.71 -5.94 9.57
C LEU A 247 -2.23 -5.83 9.46
N ASN A 248 -2.95 -6.68 10.17
CA ASN A 248 -4.42 -6.69 10.15
C ASN A 248 -5.00 -5.36 10.62
N SER A 249 -4.43 -4.79 11.69
CA SER A 249 -4.87 -3.49 12.22
C SER A 249 -4.60 -2.35 11.26
N LEU A 250 -3.43 -2.32 10.62
CA LEU A 250 -3.10 -1.29 9.63
C LEU A 250 -3.98 -1.40 8.38
N VAL A 251 -4.32 -2.61 7.93
CA VAL A 251 -5.30 -2.82 6.84
C VAL A 251 -6.67 -2.26 7.23
N GLN A 252 -7.15 -2.51 8.46
CA GLN A 252 -8.41 -1.94 8.92
C GLN A 252 -8.35 -0.40 9.01
N LEU A 253 -7.26 0.14 9.54
CA LEU A 253 -7.04 1.59 9.60
C LEU A 253 -6.98 2.22 8.21
N ASP A 254 -6.44 1.53 7.20
CA ASP A 254 -6.45 2.01 5.81
C ASP A 254 -7.86 2.07 5.23
N VAL A 255 -8.70 1.06 5.49
CA VAL A 255 -10.13 1.09 5.11
C VAL A 255 -10.86 2.25 5.79
N ILE A 256 -10.62 2.48 7.08
CA ILE A 256 -11.22 3.60 7.83
C ILE A 256 -10.74 4.94 7.24
N ASN A 257 -9.44 5.05 6.96
CA ASN A 257 -8.83 6.22 6.35
C ASN A 257 -9.41 6.50 4.95
N ALA A 258 -9.65 5.46 4.15
CA ALA A 258 -10.30 5.59 2.84
C ALA A 258 -11.73 6.14 2.97
N ARG A 259 -12.52 5.67 3.94
CA ARG A 259 -13.86 6.24 4.22
C ARG A 259 -13.77 7.70 4.64
N ALA A 260 -12.85 8.04 5.54
CA ALA A 260 -12.68 9.40 6.05
C ALA A 260 -12.23 10.38 4.96
N THR A 261 -11.20 10.02 4.18
CA THR A 261 -10.69 10.84 3.08
C THR A 261 -11.72 10.98 1.95
N TYR A 262 -12.49 9.93 1.65
CA TYR A 262 -13.65 10.02 0.76
C TYR A 262 -14.65 11.06 1.29
N GLY A 263 -15.07 10.95 2.55
CA GLY A 263 -15.96 11.90 3.21
C GLY A 263 -15.45 13.35 3.11
N ILE A 264 -14.20 13.60 3.48
CA ILE A 264 -13.59 14.94 3.40
C ILE A 264 -13.58 15.47 1.96
N SER A 265 -13.15 14.66 0.99
CA SER A 265 -13.04 15.09 -0.41
C SER A 265 -14.40 15.45 -1.03
N PHE A 266 -15.47 14.77 -0.62
CA PHE A 266 -16.83 15.03 -1.10
C PHE A 266 -17.59 16.06 -0.26
N GLY A 267 -17.01 16.57 0.83
CA GLY A 267 -17.71 17.45 1.77
C GLY A 267 -18.85 16.72 2.50
N GLY A 268 -18.66 15.43 2.78
CA GLY A 268 -19.59 14.58 3.49
C GLY A 268 -19.82 15.03 4.92
N SER A 269 -20.97 14.64 5.47
CA SER A 269 -21.35 14.91 6.86
C SER A 269 -21.52 13.59 7.59
N ASN A 270 -21.21 13.55 8.88
CA ASN A 270 -21.43 12.37 9.72
C ASN A 270 -22.95 12.19 9.95
N PRO A 271 -23.59 11.13 9.42
CA PRO A 271 -25.02 10.93 9.60
C PRO A 271 -25.34 10.54 11.05
N GLN A 272 -26.53 10.94 11.51
CA GLN A 272 -27.11 10.40 12.73
C GLN A 272 -28.15 9.35 12.36
N ILE A 273 -27.95 8.13 12.84
CA ILE A 273 -28.86 7.01 12.65
C ILE A 273 -29.62 6.75 13.95
N PHE A 274 -30.90 6.36 13.84
CA PHE A 274 -31.75 6.08 14.99
C PHE A 274 -32.54 4.79 14.79
N LEU A 275 -32.72 4.02 15.85
CA LEU A 275 -33.69 2.94 15.87
C LEU A 275 -35.06 3.51 16.24
N PRO A 276 -36.12 3.24 15.44
CA PRO A 276 -37.47 3.62 15.84
C PRO A 276 -37.87 2.81 17.07
N ASP A 277 -38.11 3.51 18.17
CA ASP A 277 -38.54 2.94 19.44
C ASP A 277 -39.87 2.20 19.25
N ARG A 278 -39.87 0.86 19.32
CA ARG A 278 -41.12 0.08 19.18
C ARG A 278 -42.03 0.20 20.41
N ASN A 279 -41.51 0.71 21.54
CA ASN A 279 -42.20 0.69 22.84
C ASN A 279 -42.49 2.07 23.45
N SER A 280 -42.29 3.19 22.75
CA SER A 280 -42.59 4.53 23.30
C SER A 280 -44.06 4.93 23.17
N SER A 281 -44.95 4.07 23.67
CA SER A 281 -46.08 4.58 24.44
C SER A 281 -45.61 4.68 25.89
N SER A 282 -45.35 5.92 26.33
CA SER A 282 -45.05 6.37 27.71
C SER A 282 -43.57 6.53 28.13
N SER A 283 -43.35 7.68 28.78
CA SER A 283 -42.18 8.14 29.56
C SER A 283 -40.90 8.55 28.84
N ALA A 284 -40.54 9.82 29.08
CA ALA A 284 -39.28 10.47 28.74
C ALA A 284 -38.17 10.12 29.77
N GLU A 285 -36.95 10.56 29.46
CA GLU A 285 -35.67 10.41 30.20
C GLU A 285 -34.91 9.12 29.87
N SER A 286 -33.87 9.13 29.04
CA SER A 286 -32.49 9.56 29.32
C SER A 286 -31.68 8.99 28.13
N PHE A 287 -30.71 9.61 27.46
CA PHE A 287 -29.40 10.10 27.87
C PHE A 287 -28.86 10.93 26.68
N LEU A 288 -28.35 12.13 26.93
CA LEU A 288 -27.46 12.83 25.99
C LEU A 288 -26.28 13.38 26.78
N THR A 289 -25.15 12.70 26.69
CA THR A 289 -23.86 13.31 27.00
C THR A 289 -23.51 14.25 25.84
N ARG A 290 -23.48 15.55 26.16
CA ARG A 290 -23.07 16.66 25.29
C ARG A 290 -21.64 16.47 24.79
N ASN A 291 -21.43 16.82 23.52
CA ASN A 291 -20.20 17.50 23.13
C ASN A 291 -20.59 18.81 22.42
N GLU A 292 -20.29 19.92 23.05
CA GLU A 292 -20.48 21.27 22.55
C GLU A 292 -19.41 21.55 21.48
N ASN A 293 -19.81 21.61 20.20
CA ASN A 293 -19.25 22.48 19.15
C ASN A 293 -19.78 22.06 17.76
N SER A 294 -21.04 22.38 17.47
CA SER A 294 -21.49 22.66 16.09
C SER A 294 -22.63 23.67 16.13
N ASN A 295 -22.50 24.74 15.35
CA ASN A 295 -23.45 25.85 15.31
C ASN A 295 -24.73 25.45 14.56
N GLY A 296 -25.85 25.45 15.29
CA GLY A 296 -27.22 25.26 14.80
C GLY A 296 -27.99 24.27 15.67
N PRO A 297 -29.23 24.56 16.12
CA PRO A 297 -30.02 23.58 16.87
C PRO A 297 -30.32 22.38 15.97
N LEU A 298 -29.83 21.20 16.34
CA LEU A 298 -30.25 19.95 15.70
C LEU A 298 -31.77 19.81 15.85
N PRO A 299 -32.50 19.40 14.79
CA PRO A 299 -33.93 19.14 14.88
C PRO A 299 -34.21 18.06 15.91
N ASN A 300 -35.32 18.17 16.62
CA ASN A 300 -35.70 17.22 17.66
C ASN A 300 -35.81 15.81 17.05
N ASN A 301 -34.96 14.87 17.47
CA ASN A 301 -34.77 13.54 16.85
C ASN A 301 -36.07 12.71 16.71
N ARG A 302 -37.14 13.09 17.42
CA ARG A 302 -38.45 12.41 17.39
C ARG A 302 -39.37 12.84 16.24
N GLU A 303 -38.99 13.86 15.47
CA GLU A 303 -39.88 14.45 14.45
C GLU A 303 -39.68 13.89 13.04
N TRP A 304 -38.53 13.27 12.73
CA TRP A 304 -38.12 12.95 11.36
C TRP A 304 -37.83 11.45 11.15
N ILE A 305 -38.33 10.88 10.06
CA ILE A 305 -37.88 9.58 9.51
C ILE A 305 -36.64 9.77 8.64
N LEU A 306 -36.58 10.88 7.89
CA LEU A 306 -35.47 11.20 7.01
C LEU A 306 -35.26 12.71 7.00
N TYR A 307 -34.05 13.14 7.34
CA TYR A 307 -33.64 14.54 7.29
C TYR A 307 -32.29 14.63 6.58
N LEU A 308 -32.33 14.94 5.28
CA LEU A 308 -31.15 15.07 4.42
C LEU A 308 -31.21 16.41 3.67
N PRO A 309 -30.79 17.51 4.30
CA PRO A 309 -30.65 18.80 3.63
C PRO A 309 -29.46 18.77 2.66
N LYS A 310 -29.61 19.44 1.52
CA LYS A 310 -28.60 19.62 0.47
C LYS A 310 -27.95 18.31 0.02
N ALA A 311 -28.74 17.25 -0.15
CA ALA A 311 -28.21 15.94 -0.54
C ALA A 311 -27.80 15.94 -2.02
N TYR A 312 -26.55 15.56 -2.29
CA TYR A 312 -26.05 15.33 -3.64
C TYR A 312 -26.05 13.84 -3.97
N HIS A 313 -26.36 13.50 -5.22
CA HIS A 313 -26.15 12.13 -5.70
C HIS A 313 -24.64 11.87 -5.86
N PRO A 314 -24.03 10.95 -5.09
CA PRO A 314 -22.56 10.84 -4.99
C PRO A 314 -21.90 10.48 -6.32
N LEU A 315 -22.47 9.53 -7.08
CA LEU A 315 -21.91 9.13 -8.38
C LEU A 315 -22.06 10.20 -9.47
N LEU A 316 -23.14 10.99 -9.43
CA LEU A 316 -23.35 12.08 -10.38
C LEU A 316 -22.37 13.23 -10.10
N LEU A 317 -22.18 13.55 -8.82
CA LEU A 317 -21.19 14.52 -8.37
C LEU A 317 -19.77 14.08 -8.75
N ASN A 318 -19.45 12.80 -8.59
CA ASN A 318 -18.15 12.25 -9.00
C ASN A 318 -17.93 12.36 -10.51
N SER A 319 -18.91 11.95 -11.32
CA SER A 319 -18.84 12.05 -12.79
C SER A 319 -18.64 13.50 -13.26
N HIS A 320 -19.39 14.44 -12.68
CA HIS A 320 -19.24 15.86 -12.98
C HIS A 320 -17.84 16.39 -12.61
N ARG A 321 -17.30 16.03 -11.44
CA ARG A 321 -15.94 16.40 -11.03
C ARG A 321 -14.88 15.83 -11.97
N ALA A 322 -15.01 14.58 -12.40
CA ALA A 322 -14.09 13.94 -13.34
C ALA A 322 -14.10 14.62 -14.71
N ASN A 323 -15.29 14.92 -15.26
CA ASN A 323 -15.43 15.63 -16.52
C ASN A 323 -14.86 17.05 -16.44
N SER A 324 -15.08 17.73 -15.31
CA SER A 324 -14.53 19.07 -15.08
C SER A 324 -13.01 19.09 -14.98
N LYS A 325 -12.39 18.05 -14.41
CA LYS A 325 -10.92 17.90 -14.38
C LYS A 325 -10.35 17.67 -15.78
N LYS A 326 -10.93 16.73 -16.54
CA LYS A 326 -10.53 16.47 -17.94
C LYS A 326 -10.65 17.73 -18.80
N ALA A 327 -11.77 18.45 -18.70
CA ALA A 327 -11.95 19.70 -19.43
C ALA A 327 -10.89 20.76 -19.06
N LYS A 328 -10.45 20.83 -17.80
CA LYS A 328 -9.37 21.74 -17.38
C LYS A 328 -8.00 21.33 -17.90
N GLU A 329 -7.71 20.03 -17.96
CA GLU A 329 -6.48 19.48 -18.53
C GLU A 329 -6.42 19.72 -20.05
N ASP A 330 -7.52 19.52 -20.76
CA ASP A 330 -7.64 19.74 -22.21
C ASP A 330 -7.59 21.23 -22.62
N VAL A 331 -8.07 22.13 -21.75
CA VAL A 331 -7.98 23.59 -21.92
C VAL A 331 -6.55 24.09 -21.70
N ALA A 332 -5.78 23.46 -20.81
CA ALA A 332 -4.36 23.80 -20.62
C ALA A 332 -3.51 23.48 -21.87
N THR A 333 -3.96 22.55 -22.71
CA THR A 333 -3.33 22.17 -23.98
C THR A 333 -3.95 22.85 -25.22
N SER A 334 -5.12 23.50 -25.10
CA SER A 334 -5.86 24.05 -26.25
C SER A 334 -6.62 25.33 -25.89
N VAL A 335 -6.40 26.43 -26.62
CA VAL A 335 -7.05 27.75 -26.40
C VAL A 335 -8.56 27.77 -26.75
N ALA A 336 -9.14 26.64 -27.16
CA ALA A 336 -10.51 26.55 -27.65
C ALA A 336 -11.38 25.57 -26.85
N ALA A 337 -11.77 25.92 -25.61
CA ALA A 337 -12.83 25.19 -24.89
C ALA A 337 -13.45 26.02 -23.74
N LEU A 338 -14.15 27.11 -24.06
CA LEU A 338 -14.90 27.90 -23.06
C LEU A 338 -16.39 27.53 -22.95
N ASP A 339 -16.95 26.71 -23.84
CA ASP A 339 -18.42 26.52 -23.95
C ASP A 339 -18.96 25.12 -23.59
N LYS A 340 -18.16 24.22 -22.99
CA LYS A 340 -18.61 22.85 -22.62
C LYS A 340 -18.58 22.55 -21.12
N ALA A 341 -18.78 23.55 -20.27
CA ALA A 341 -19.00 23.30 -18.86
C ALA A 341 -20.40 22.71 -18.65
N GLN A 342 -20.49 21.42 -18.32
CA GLN A 342 -21.76 20.85 -17.86
C GLN A 342 -22.20 21.58 -16.58
N PRO A 343 -23.50 21.81 -16.36
CA PRO A 343 -23.98 22.43 -15.13
C PRO A 343 -23.68 21.54 -13.91
N GLN A 344 -23.37 22.18 -12.78
CA GLN A 344 -23.12 21.47 -11.52
C GLN A 344 -24.39 20.71 -11.09
N PRO A 345 -24.27 19.47 -10.59
CA PRO A 345 -25.40 18.75 -10.02
C PRO A 345 -26.09 19.57 -8.93
N VAL A 346 -27.41 19.69 -9.01
CA VAL A 346 -28.21 20.45 -8.04
C VAL A 346 -28.55 19.54 -6.84
N PRO A 347 -28.31 19.97 -5.59
CA PRO A 347 -28.67 19.20 -4.42
C PRO A 347 -30.18 19.20 -4.17
N VAL A 348 -30.67 18.19 -3.44
CA VAL A 348 -32.10 18.03 -3.09
C VAL A 348 -32.25 17.91 -1.58
N ASP A 349 -33.25 18.59 -1.02
CA ASP A 349 -33.62 18.48 0.38
C ASP A 349 -34.67 17.38 0.58
N PHE A 350 -34.41 16.44 1.49
CA PHE A 350 -35.40 15.44 1.92
C PHE A 350 -35.76 15.65 3.39
N LEU A 351 -36.99 16.09 3.64
CA LEU A 351 -37.53 16.40 4.97
C LEU A 351 -38.80 15.57 5.19
N VAL A 352 -38.67 14.38 5.77
CA VAL A 352 -39.75 13.41 5.95
C VAL A 352 -40.06 13.25 7.42
N SER A 353 -41.25 13.66 7.84
CA SER A 353 -41.69 13.55 9.23
C SER A 353 -41.96 12.09 9.63
N SER A 354 -41.81 11.78 10.92
CA SER A 354 -42.07 10.46 11.51
C SER A 354 -43.50 9.93 11.32
N LYS A 355 -44.46 10.83 11.05
CA LYS A 355 -45.86 10.48 10.76
C LYS A 355 -46.11 10.16 9.28
N THR A 356 -45.18 10.49 8.39
CA THR A 356 -45.36 10.30 6.94
C THR A 356 -45.22 8.83 6.56
N ARG A 357 -46.23 8.29 5.86
CA ARG A 357 -46.24 6.90 5.37
C ARG A 357 -45.97 6.77 3.88
N VAL A 358 -46.35 7.78 3.10
CA VAL A 358 -46.24 7.78 1.63
C VAL A 358 -45.73 9.13 1.16
N ILE A 359 -44.77 9.11 0.23
CA ILE A 359 -44.26 10.30 -0.47
C ILE A 359 -44.55 10.09 -1.96
N VAL A 360 -45.18 11.07 -2.60
CA VAL A 360 -45.47 11.06 -4.03
C VAL A 360 -44.55 12.07 -4.72
N ILE A 361 -43.71 11.60 -5.66
CA ILE A 361 -42.80 12.44 -6.44
C ILE A 361 -43.34 12.52 -7.88
N THR A 362 -43.79 13.71 -8.30
CA THR A 362 -44.31 13.97 -9.66
C THR A 362 -43.37 14.87 -10.47
N GLY A 363 -43.57 14.95 -11.78
CA GLY A 363 -42.77 15.78 -12.70
C GLY A 363 -42.44 15.10 -14.03
N PRO A 364 -41.83 15.81 -14.99
CA PRO A 364 -41.47 15.26 -16.31
C PRO A 364 -40.40 14.16 -16.21
N ASN A 365 -40.29 13.28 -17.23
CA ASN A 365 -39.38 12.13 -17.21
C ASN A 365 -37.90 12.50 -16.97
N THR A 366 -37.46 13.64 -17.50
CA THR A 366 -36.10 14.16 -17.35
C THR A 366 -35.90 15.05 -16.11
N GLY A 367 -36.93 15.19 -15.26
CA GLY A 367 -36.91 16.05 -14.07
C GLY A 367 -36.16 15.48 -12.85
N GLY A 368 -35.28 14.50 -13.02
CA GLY A 368 -34.42 13.99 -11.94
C GLY A 368 -35.09 13.08 -10.89
N LYS A 369 -36.38 12.72 -11.05
CA LYS A 369 -37.12 11.90 -10.07
C LYS A 369 -36.39 10.61 -9.65
N THR A 370 -35.86 9.87 -10.62
CA THR A 370 -35.10 8.64 -10.37
C THR A 370 -33.78 8.92 -9.64
N ILE A 371 -33.12 10.04 -9.95
CA ILE A 371 -31.88 10.46 -9.27
C ILE A 371 -32.19 10.81 -7.81
N CYS A 372 -33.31 11.48 -7.54
CA CYS A 372 -33.75 11.77 -6.16
C CYS A 372 -33.90 10.49 -5.33
N LEU A 373 -34.63 9.48 -5.84
CA LEU A 373 -34.80 8.20 -5.14
C LEU A 373 -33.48 7.45 -4.94
N LYS A 374 -32.61 7.42 -5.96
CA LYS A 374 -31.28 6.81 -5.85
C LYS A 374 -30.39 7.54 -4.86
N THR A 375 -30.52 8.87 -4.74
CA THR A 375 -29.77 9.66 -3.77
C THR A 375 -30.10 9.22 -2.34
N VAL A 376 -31.39 9.06 -2.03
CA VAL A 376 -31.83 8.56 -0.71
C VAL A 376 -31.33 7.14 -0.47
N GLY A 377 -31.49 6.24 -1.45
CA GLY A 377 -31.02 4.85 -1.32
C GLY A 377 -29.52 4.74 -1.08
N LEU A 378 -28.71 5.47 -1.86
CA LEU A 378 -27.26 5.50 -1.69
C LEU A 378 -26.84 6.14 -0.37
N ALA A 379 -27.48 7.24 0.04
CA ALA A 379 -27.20 7.87 1.34
C ALA A 379 -27.48 6.91 2.50
N ALA A 380 -28.58 6.15 2.43
CA ALA A 380 -28.92 5.15 3.43
C ALA A 380 -27.90 3.99 3.45
N MET A 381 -27.45 3.50 2.29
CA MET A 381 -26.41 2.47 2.21
C MET A 381 -25.08 2.97 2.79
N MET A 382 -24.67 4.18 2.41
CA MET A 382 -23.42 4.81 2.90
C MET A 382 -23.45 5.05 4.41
N ALA A 383 -24.60 5.38 4.98
CA ALA A 383 -24.75 5.56 6.43
C ALA A 383 -24.63 4.24 7.22
N LYS A 384 -24.78 3.08 6.56
CA LYS A 384 -24.64 1.75 7.16
C LYS A 384 -23.25 1.11 6.91
N SER A 385 -22.38 1.75 6.11
CA SER A 385 -21.20 1.12 5.50
C SER A 385 -19.86 1.64 6.02
#